data_AF-A0A971FES1-F1
#
_entry.id   AF-A0A971FES1-F1
#
_cell.length_a   1.000
_cell.length_b   1.000
_cell.length_c   1.000
_cell.angle_alpha   90.00
_cell.angle_beta   90.00
_cell.angle_gamma   90.00
#
_symmetry.space_group_name_H-M   'P 1'
#
loop_
_entity.id
_entity.type
_entity.pdbx_description
1 polymer ?
#
loop_
_entity_poly.entity_id
_entity_poly.type
_entity_poly.pdbx_seq_one_letter_code
_entity_poly.pdbx_strand_id
1 'polypeptide(L)'
;MTENDSVIRDITRRLSVLVDSILHLATGTVDLSGKLVLLDSDELLLVWERKLRDIRLKKEEEAWLAFERQFGKGSPLVTEAFVKWQETLYAYIEHEKERFLRERQGSKTALFNLVRRGAKTVVVTKGAKPYTQKCFNLLGLSPYITHIYSPPPGSRQKQFVDAVLENGVDTLKKCTKDTIVVGHDLEKDMAWDLVPPNGNNDDGHAPVFVLLDTLVFGKDVVAPLDAMTEIIELLSKKGRNDFWRGFKSFKVPGQGKTKNYSFGVTLYGNPNNGHKAKIPLIYDIRPLR
;
A
#
# COMPACT_ATOMS: atom_id res chain seq x y z
N MET A 1 -17.80 28.53 -21.76
CA MET A 1 -17.37 28.36 -20.36
C MET A 1 -16.78 29.68 -19.91
N THR A 2 -17.51 30.42 -19.09
CA THR A 2 -17.20 31.81 -18.73
C THR A 2 -16.31 31.84 -17.49
N GLU A 3 -15.51 32.90 -17.37
CA GLU A 3 -14.56 33.15 -16.27
C GLU A 3 -15.20 33.05 -14.87
N ASN A 4 -16.51 33.27 -14.78
CA ASN A 4 -17.30 33.13 -13.54
C ASN A 4 -17.40 31.67 -13.05
N ASP A 5 -17.40 30.67 -13.93
CA ASP A 5 -17.49 29.25 -13.55
C ASP A 5 -16.20 28.72 -12.91
N SER A 6 -15.06 29.38 -13.18
CA SER A 6 -13.76 29.03 -12.59
C SER A 6 -13.60 29.66 -11.22
N VAL A 7 -14.06 30.91 -11.05
CA VAL A 7 -14.07 31.64 -9.77
C VAL A 7 -15.00 30.97 -8.76
N ILE A 8 -16.22 30.60 -9.18
CA ILE A 8 -17.16 29.90 -8.31
C ILE A 8 -16.62 28.54 -7.87
N ARG A 9 -15.91 27.81 -8.76
CA ARG A 9 -15.23 26.54 -8.42
C ARG A 9 -14.08 26.74 -7.42
N ASP A 10 -13.29 27.80 -7.56
CA ASP A 10 -12.20 28.05 -6.60
C ASP A 10 -12.74 28.50 -5.23
N ILE A 11 -13.83 29.26 -5.20
CA ILE A 11 -14.53 29.65 -3.95
C ILE A 11 -15.14 28.43 -3.26
N THR A 12 -15.85 27.57 -3.99
CA THR A 12 -16.43 26.34 -3.42
C THR A 12 -15.35 25.39 -2.91
N ARG A 13 -14.22 25.25 -3.62
CA ARG A 13 -13.08 24.47 -3.13
C ARG A 13 -12.43 25.08 -1.88
N ARG A 14 -12.33 26.40 -1.78
CA ARG A 14 -11.80 27.06 -0.57
C ARG A 14 -12.76 26.92 0.62
N LEU A 15 -14.05 27.01 0.37
CA LEU A 15 -15.09 26.81 1.39
C LEU A 15 -15.14 25.37 1.87
N SER A 16 -15.00 24.38 0.98
CA SER A 16 -14.92 22.97 1.40
C SER A 16 -13.71 22.72 2.29
N VAL A 17 -12.53 23.23 1.91
CA VAL A 17 -11.31 23.15 2.74
C VAL A 17 -11.49 23.83 4.10
N LEU A 18 -12.23 24.94 4.16
CA LEU A 18 -12.52 25.66 5.39
C LEU A 18 -13.49 24.86 6.29
N VAL A 19 -14.54 24.29 5.71
CA VAL A 19 -15.54 23.46 6.40
C VAL A 19 -14.89 22.18 6.92
N ASP A 20 -14.05 21.51 6.13
CA ASP A 20 -13.27 20.35 6.54
C ASP A 20 -12.35 20.74 7.71
N SER A 21 -11.65 21.87 7.62
CA SER A 21 -10.79 22.38 8.70
C SER A 21 -11.55 22.66 10.00
N ILE A 22 -12.79 23.17 9.91
CA ILE A 22 -13.66 23.43 11.07
C ILE A 22 -14.20 22.12 11.67
N LEU A 23 -14.61 21.16 10.82
CA LEU A 23 -15.00 19.82 11.26
C LEU A 23 -13.83 19.07 11.91
N HIS A 24 -12.60 19.26 11.45
CA HIS A 24 -11.38 18.74 12.08
C HIS A 24 -11.13 19.30 13.47
N LEU A 25 -11.32 20.61 13.64
CA LEU A 25 -11.22 21.28 14.93
C LEU A 25 -12.29 20.80 15.91
N ALA A 26 -13.50 20.49 15.43
CA ALA A 26 -14.63 20.06 16.27
C ALA A 26 -14.60 18.57 16.66
N THR A 27 -14.08 17.69 15.79
CA THR A 27 -14.15 16.22 16.00
C THR A 27 -12.83 15.57 16.41
N GLY A 28 -11.69 16.23 16.18
CA GLY A 28 -10.36 15.65 16.42
C GLY A 28 -9.97 14.47 15.53
N THR A 29 -10.89 14.01 14.67
CA THR A 29 -10.69 12.92 13.70
C THR A 29 -10.09 13.45 12.40
N VAL A 30 -9.05 12.77 11.93
CA VAL A 30 -8.39 13.05 10.64
C VAL A 30 -9.28 12.53 9.51
N ASP A 31 -9.58 13.38 8.53
CA ASP A 31 -10.20 12.98 7.27
C ASP A 31 -9.11 12.57 6.29
N LEU A 32 -9.28 11.38 5.74
CA LEU A 32 -8.40 10.76 4.77
C LEU A 32 -9.10 10.61 3.42
N SER A 33 -10.21 11.31 3.20
CA SER A 33 -10.90 11.36 1.92
C SER A 33 -9.94 11.79 0.80
N GLY A 34 -9.99 11.06 -0.31
CA GLY A 34 -9.10 11.27 -1.45
C GLY A 34 -7.67 10.76 -1.26
N LYS A 35 -7.33 10.16 -0.10
CA LYS A 35 -6.02 9.57 0.14
C LYS A 35 -5.96 8.13 -0.35
N LEU A 36 -4.79 7.76 -0.84
CA LEU A 36 -4.50 6.47 -1.43
C LEU A 36 -3.33 5.83 -0.68
N VAL A 37 -3.61 4.70 -0.03
CA VAL A 37 -2.62 3.89 0.68
C VAL A 37 -2.34 2.65 -0.17
N LEU A 38 -1.19 2.63 -0.81
CA LEU A 38 -0.69 1.53 -1.62
C LEU A 38 0.08 0.56 -0.71
N LEU A 39 -0.40 -0.67 -0.62
CA LEU A 39 0.12 -1.70 0.26
C LEU A 39 0.75 -2.82 -0.57
N ASP A 40 1.95 -3.24 -0.21
CA ASP A 40 2.38 -4.58 -0.60
C ASP A 40 1.50 -5.64 0.08
N SER A 41 1.32 -6.78 -0.58
CA SER A 41 0.65 -7.94 0.01
C SER A 41 1.64 -8.86 0.69
N ASP A 42 2.59 -9.37 -0.11
CA ASP A 42 3.43 -10.50 0.28
C ASP A 42 4.47 -10.04 1.30
N GLU A 43 4.59 -10.79 2.39
CA GLU A 43 5.54 -10.51 3.47
C GLU A 43 5.30 -9.15 4.17
N LEU A 44 4.26 -8.40 3.79
CA LEU A 44 3.76 -7.21 4.47
C LEU A 44 2.42 -7.46 5.18
N LEU A 45 1.37 -7.79 4.43
CA LEU A 45 0.03 -8.05 4.98
C LEU A 45 -0.18 -9.54 5.25
N LEU A 46 0.38 -10.38 4.39
CA LEU A 46 0.24 -11.83 4.42
C LEU A 46 1.60 -12.48 4.54
N VAL A 47 1.69 -13.51 5.38
CA VAL A 47 2.86 -14.37 5.43
C VAL A 47 2.47 -15.83 5.39
N TRP A 48 3.22 -16.56 4.59
CA TRP A 48 3.11 -18.01 4.47
C TRP A 48 4.18 -18.70 5.29
N GLU A 49 3.86 -19.84 5.89
CA GLU A 49 4.88 -20.77 6.36
C GLU A 49 5.74 -21.19 5.17
N ARG A 50 7.05 -21.02 5.32
CA ARG A 50 8.00 -21.08 4.20
C ARG A 50 8.01 -22.45 3.52
N LYS A 51 8.04 -23.54 4.30
CA LYS A 51 8.08 -24.90 3.70
C LYS A 51 6.80 -25.18 2.92
N LEU A 52 5.65 -24.80 3.44
CA LEU A 52 4.36 -25.02 2.78
C LEU A 52 4.16 -24.09 1.58
N ARG A 53 4.68 -22.86 1.61
CA ARG A 53 4.78 -22.00 0.42
C ARG A 53 5.59 -22.68 -0.68
N ASP A 54 6.77 -23.18 -0.34
CA ASP A 54 7.68 -23.80 -1.33
C ASP A 54 7.05 -25.07 -1.92
N ILE A 55 6.41 -25.90 -1.09
CA ILE A 55 5.66 -27.08 -1.53
C ILE A 55 4.50 -26.67 -2.46
N ARG A 56 3.76 -25.61 -2.12
CA ARG A 56 2.66 -25.11 -2.95
C ARG A 56 3.15 -24.65 -4.32
N LEU A 57 4.18 -23.82 -4.36
CA LEU A 57 4.75 -23.30 -5.61
C LEU A 57 5.24 -24.43 -6.51
N LYS A 58 5.90 -25.43 -5.93
CA LYS A 58 6.33 -26.63 -6.65
C LYS A 58 5.14 -27.39 -7.25
N LYS A 59 4.06 -27.60 -6.48
CA LYS A 59 2.85 -28.27 -6.96
C LYS A 59 2.14 -27.48 -8.05
N GLU A 60 2.11 -26.16 -7.94
CA GLU A 60 1.55 -25.27 -8.98
C GLU A 60 2.33 -25.39 -10.29
N GLU A 61 3.67 -25.37 -10.23
CA GLU A 61 4.52 -25.55 -11.41
C GLU A 61 4.36 -26.95 -12.03
N GLU A 62 4.37 -28.00 -11.21
CA GLU A 62 4.15 -29.38 -11.67
C GLU A 62 2.78 -29.55 -12.36
N ALA A 63 1.72 -28.97 -11.79
CA ALA A 63 0.38 -29.01 -12.37
C ALA A 63 0.34 -28.24 -13.70
N TRP A 64 0.91 -27.04 -13.78
CA TRP A 64 0.98 -26.25 -15.01
C TRP A 64 1.68 -27.03 -16.14
N LEU A 65 2.86 -27.60 -15.86
CA LEU A 65 3.62 -28.38 -16.83
C LEU A 65 2.91 -29.69 -17.24
N ALA A 66 2.09 -30.26 -16.36
CA ALA A 66 1.25 -31.42 -16.71
C ALA A 66 0.13 -31.01 -17.68
N PHE A 67 -0.53 -29.88 -17.43
CA PHE A 67 -1.57 -29.35 -18.32
C PHE A 67 -1.01 -28.89 -19.67
N GLU A 68 0.17 -28.27 -19.71
CA GLU A 68 0.84 -27.96 -20.99
C GLU A 68 1.15 -29.23 -21.80
N ARG A 69 1.57 -30.32 -21.14
CA ARG A 69 1.78 -31.61 -21.79
C ARG A 69 0.50 -32.23 -22.32
N GLN A 70 -0.63 -32.00 -21.64
CA GLN A 70 -1.93 -32.55 -22.01
C GLN A 70 -2.63 -31.76 -23.13
N PHE A 71 -2.64 -30.43 -23.04
CA PHE A 71 -3.43 -29.56 -23.91
C PHE A 71 -2.60 -28.76 -24.92
N GLY A 72 -1.28 -28.84 -24.84
CA GLY A 72 -0.35 -28.06 -25.66
C GLY A 72 -0.01 -26.71 -25.03
N LYS A 73 1.26 -26.32 -25.14
CA LYS A 73 1.78 -25.04 -24.63
C LYS A 73 1.05 -23.85 -25.26
N GLY A 74 0.62 -22.90 -24.44
CA GLY A 74 -0.09 -21.69 -24.87
C GLY A 74 -1.58 -21.90 -25.19
N SER A 75 -2.12 -23.11 -25.02
CA SER A 75 -3.54 -23.37 -25.18
C SER A 75 -4.37 -22.71 -24.07
N PRO A 76 -5.49 -22.01 -24.36
CA PRO A 76 -6.40 -21.49 -23.34
C PRO A 76 -6.91 -22.55 -22.36
N LEU A 77 -6.99 -23.81 -22.81
CA LEU A 77 -7.41 -24.95 -21.99
C LEU A 77 -6.45 -25.25 -20.84
N VAL A 78 -5.15 -24.91 -20.97
CA VAL A 78 -4.17 -25.01 -19.87
C VAL A 78 -4.58 -24.10 -18.73
N THR A 79 -4.90 -22.85 -19.04
CA THR A 79 -5.33 -21.86 -18.05
C THR A 79 -6.64 -22.29 -17.38
N GLU A 80 -7.63 -22.75 -18.15
CA GLU A 80 -8.91 -23.23 -17.60
C GLU A 80 -8.72 -24.44 -16.66
N ALA A 81 -7.93 -25.43 -17.07
CA ALA A 81 -7.65 -26.61 -16.26
C ALA A 81 -6.85 -26.24 -15.00
N PHE A 82 -5.88 -25.33 -15.12
CA PHE A 82 -5.10 -24.84 -14.00
C PHE A 82 -5.96 -24.10 -12.99
N VAL A 83 -6.89 -23.25 -13.43
CA VAL A 83 -7.84 -22.56 -12.55
C VAL A 83 -8.69 -23.55 -11.77
N LYS A 84 -9.26 -24.57 -12.42
CA LYS A 84 -10.03 -25.63 -11.73
C LYS A 84 -9.19 -26.42 -10.74
N TRP A 85 -7.95 -26.74 -11.09
CA TRP A 85 -7.03 -27.42 -10.18
C TRP A 85 -6.69 -26.54 -8.96
N GLN A 86 -6.46 -25.25 -9.19
CA GLN A 86 -6.22 -24.28 -8.13
C GLN A 86 -7.40 -24.18 -7.17
N GLU A 87 -8.65 -24.27 -7.65
CA GLU A 87 -9.83 -24.31 -6.77
C GLU A 87 -9.77 -25.46 -5.76
N THR A 88 -9.26 -26.63 -6.18
CA THR A 88 -9.08 -27.79 -5.29
C THR A 88 -7.98 -27.55 -4.26
N LEU A 89 -6.84 -27.00 -4.69
CA LEU A 89 -5.77 -26.55 -3.80
C LEU A 89 -6.28 -25.52 -2.79
N TYR A 90 -7.21 -24.64 -3.21
CA TYR A 90 -7.77 -23.63 -2.33
C TYR A 90 -8.72 -24.17 -1.28
N ALA A 91 -9.47 -25.24 -1.55
CA ALA A 91 -10.27 -25.91 -0.54
C ALA A 91 -9.39 -26.50 0.57
N TYR A 92 -8.25 -27.09 0.21
CA TYR A 92 -7.24 -27.52 1.18
C TYR A 92 -6.67 -26.34 1.97
N ILE A 93 -6.36 -25.23 1.28
CA ILE A 93 -5.83 -24.04 1.93
C ILE A 93 -6.81 -23.49 2.98
N GLU A 94 -8.09 -23.48 2.67
CA GLU A 94 -9.14 -22.99 3.55
C GLU A 94 -9.26 -23.82 4.83
N HIS A 95 -9.18 -25.15 4.73
CA HIS A 95 -9.22 -26.07 5.87
C HIS A 95 -8.02 -25.91 6.81
N GLU A 96 -6.83 -25.69 6.25
CA GLU A 96 -5.57 -25.77 6.98
C GLU A 96 -4.93 -24.39 7.25
N LYS A 97 -5.63 -23.30 6.92
CA LYS A 97 -5.08 -21.93 6.87
C LYS A 97 -4.30 -21.52 8.12
N GLU A 98 -4.76 -21.88 9.31
CA GLU A 98 -4.13 -21.47 10.57
C GLU A 98 -2.71 -22.02 10.75
N ARG A 99 -2.39 -23.12 10.06
CA ARG A 99 -1.07 -23.76 10.12
C ARG A 99 -0.04 -23.08 9.24
N PHE A 100 -0.44 -22.30 8.23
CA PHE A 100 0.51 -21.77 7.25
C PHE A 100 0.19 -20.40 6.68
N LEU A 101 -0.93 -19.77 7.00
CA LEU A 101 -1.29 -18.44 6.54
C LEU A 101 -1.61 -17.55 7.75
N ARG A 102 -0.95 -16.40 7.82
CA ARG A 102 -1.20 -15.39 8.86
C ARG A 102 -1.32 -14.00 8.26
N GLU A 103 -2.15 -13.19 8.92
CA GLU A 103 -2.16 -11.74 8.71
C GLU A 103 -1.12 -11.05 9.60
N ARG A 104 -0.66 -9.86 9.18
CA ARG A 104 0.08 -8.95 10.06
C ARG A 104 -0.77 -8.58 11.27
N GLN A 105 -0.17 -8.61 12.46
CA GLN A 105 -0.82 -8.09 13.66
C GLN A 105 -1.31 -6.66 13.45
N GLY A 106 -2.55 -6.36 13.87
CA GLY A 106 -3.15 -5.03 13.75
C GLY A 106 -3.71 -4.69 12.38
N SER A 107 -3.59 -5.58 11.38
CA SER A 107 -4.03 -5.35 9.99
C SER A 107 -5.49 -4.90 9.87
N LYS A 108 -6.42 -5.67 10.45
CA LYS A 108 -7.86 -5.39 10.41
C LYS A 108 -8.18 -4.03 11.00
N THR A 109 -7.69 -3.76 12.21
CA THR A 109 -7.92 -2.50 12.91
C THR A 109 -7.36 -1.32 12.11
N ALA A 110 -6.14 -1.46 11.59
CA ALA A 110 -5.48 -0.42 10.82
C ALA A 110 -6.25 -0.08 9.55
N LEU A 111 -6.57 -1.10 8.74
CA LEU A 111 -7.27 -0.94 7.48
C LEU A 111 -8.71 -0.45 7.68
N PHE A 112 -9.42 -1.00 8.67
CA PHE A 112 -10.74 -0.51 9.05
C PHE A 112 -10.71 0.98 9.38
N ASN A 113 -9.74 1.42 10.20
CA ASN A 113 -9.64 2.82 10.58
C ASN A 113 -9.30 3.74 9.40
N LEU A 114 -8.47 3.28 8.46
CA LEU A 114 -8.17 4.01 7.24
C LEU A 114 -9.43 4.18 6.37
N VAL A 115 -10.13 3.08 6.08
CA VAL A 115 -11.35 3.08 5.26
C VAL A 115 -12.47 3.89 5.91
N ARG A 116 -12.67 3.74 7.23
CA ARG A 116 -13.66 4.50 8.00
C ARG A 116 -13.43 6.00 7.93
N ARG A 117 -12.17 6.43 7.75
CA ARG A 117 -11.77 7.83 7.61
C ARG A 117 -11.71 8.30 6.15
N GLY A 118 -12.15 7.48 5.19
CA GLY A 118 -12.25 7.87 3.77
C GLY A 118 -11.03 7.55 2.91
N ALA A 119 -9.99 6.92 3.45
CA ALA A 119 -8.84 6.49 2.65
C ALA A 119 -9.21 5.31 1.74
N LYS A 120 -8.63 5.28 0.54
CA LYS A 120 -8.61 4.08 -0.31
C LYS A 120 -7.38 3.24 0.04
N THR A 121 -7.61 1.98 0.33
CA THR A 121 -6.58 0.97 0.63
C THR A 121 -6.44 0.07 -0.59
N VAL A 122 -5.34 0.21 -1.32
CA VAL A 122 -5.10 -0.51 -2.57
C VAL A 122 -3.92 -1.44 -2.40
N VAL A 123 -4.12 -2.71 -2.73
CA VAL A 123 -3.07 -3.73 -2.65
C VAL A 123 -2.45 -3.91 -4.02
N VAL A 124 -1.12 -3.86 -4.07
CA VAL A 124 -0.33 -4.20 -5.26
C VAL A 124 0.49 -5.44 -4.92
N THR A 125 0.27 -6.53 -5.64
CA THR A 125 0.84 -7.85 -5.32
C THR A 125 1.41 -8.54 -6.55
N LYS A 126 2.35 -9.46 -6.32
CA LYS A 126 2.87 -10.37 -7.34
C LYS A 126 2.01 -11.62 -7.51
N GLY A 127 1.30 -12.05 -6.47
CA GLY A 127 0.39 -13.20 -6.54
C GLY A 127 -0.82 -12.89 -7.41
N ALA A 128 -1.45 -13.90 -8.02
CA ALA A 128 -2.65 -13.75 -8.86
C ALA A 128 -3.84 -13.11 -8.12
N LYS A 129 -4.70 -12.38 -8.83
CA LYS A 129 -5.75 -11.56 -8.20
C LYS A 129 -6.78 -12.44 -7.49
N PRO A 130 -7.30 -13.51 -8.13
CA PRO A 130 -8.24 -14.42 -7.47
C PRO A 130 -7.64 -15.07 -6.23
N TYR A 131 -6.36 -15.44 -6.29
CA TYR A 131 -5.63 -16.01 -5.17
C TYR A 131 -5.52 -15.05 -3.98
N THR A 132 -5.04 -13.84 -4.25
CA THR A 132 -4.86 -12.81 -3.22
C THR A 132 -6.19 -12.45 -2.58
N GLN A 133 -7.24 -12.29 -3.40
CA GLN A 133 -8.60 -12.04 -2.92
C GLN A 133 -9.10 -13.16 -2.00
N LYS A 134 -8.84 -14.43 -2.36
CA LYS A 134 -9.23 -15.57 -1.52
C LYS A 134 -8.48 -15.58 -0.19
N CYS A 135 -7.17 -15.30 -0.19
CA CYS A 135 -6.40 -15.18 1.05
C CYS A 135 -6.94 -14.07 1.96
N PHE A 136 -7.30 -12.93 1.40
CA PHE A 136 -7.94 -11.85 2.15
C PHE A 136 -9.33 -12.23 2.67
N ASN A 137 -10.11 -13.00 1.91
CA ASN A 137 -11.40 -13.49 2.40
C ASN A 137 -11.20 -14.41 3.62
N LEU A 138 -10.27 -15.36 3.53
CA LEU A 138 -9.97 -16.34 4.58
C LEU A 138 -9.47 -15.71 5.88
N LEU A 139 -8.80 -14.56 5.78
CA LEU A 139 -8.31 -13.81 6.93
C LEU A 139 -9.25 -12.68 7.34
N GLY A 140 -10.32 -12.40 6.59
CA GLY A 140 -11.26 -11.32 6.90
C GLY A 140 -10.72 -9.91 6.62
N LEU A 141 -9.79 -9.77 5.67
CA LEU A 141 -9.20 -8.48 5.27
C LEU A 141 -9.96 -7.82 4.11
N SER A 142 -10.66 -8.60 3.30
CA SER A 142 -11.32 -8.12 2.07
C SER A 142 -12.26 -6.94 2.23
N PRO A 143 -13.07 -6.83 3.31
CA PRO A 143 -13.94 -5.65 3.50
C PRO A 143 -13.17 -4.33 3.61
N TYR A 144 -11.87 -4.39 3.90
CA TYR A 144 -11.02 -3.23 4.10
C TYR A 144 -10.03 -2.99 2.96
N ILE A 145 -10.16 -3.71 1.83
CA ILE A 145 -9.33 -3.52 0.64
C ILE A 145 -10.23 -2.97 -0.48
N THR A 146 -9.90 -1.78 -0.98
CA THR A 146 -10.66 -1.14 -2.06
C THR A 146 -10.42 -1.81 -3.40
N HIS A 147 -9.15 -2.04 -3.76
CA HIS A 147 -8.76 -2.66 -5.02
C HIS A 147 -7.52 -3.53 -4.85
N ILE A 148 -7.41 -4.57 -5.70
CA ILE A 148 -6.23 -5.44 -5.81
C ILE A 148 -5.72 -5.36 -7.24
N TYR A 149 -4.44 -4.98 -7.38
CA TYR A 149 -3.67 -4.97 -8.62
C TYR A 149 -2.65 -6.11 -8.58
N SER A 150 -2.70 -6.96 -9.60
CA SER A 150 -2.14 -8.32 -9.55
C SER A 150 -2.14 -8.94 -10.95
N PRO A 151 -1.10 -9.69 -11.33
CA PRO A 151 -0.30 -9.39 -12.50
C PRO A 151 -1.04 -9.63 -13.83
N PRO A 152 -1.29 -8.58 -14.62
CA PRO A 152 -1.35 -8.62 -16.08
C PRO A 152 0.03 -8.18 -16.65
N PRO A 153 0.32 -8.34 -17.96
CA PRO A 153 1.68 -8.14 -18.50
C PRO A 153 2.25 -6.75 -18.17
N GLY A 154 3.34 -6.73 -17.38
CA GLY A 154 3.99 -5.50 -16.94
C GLY A 154 4.86 -5.69 -15.69
N SER A 155 5.63 -4.65 -15.33
CA SER A 155 6.40 -4.61 -14.09
C SER A 155 5.50 -4.26 -12.90
N ARG A 156 5.92 -4.65 -11.68
CA ARG A 156 5.26 -4.23 -10.42
C ARG A 156 5.16 -2.70 -10.31
N GLN A 157 6.18 -1.99 -10.79
CA GLN A 157 6.22 -0.52 -10.87
C GLN A 157 5.05 0.03 -11.70
N LYS A 158 4.81 -0.54 -12.89
CA LYS A 158 3.67 -0.16 -13.72
C LYS A 158 2.34 -0.36 -12.99
N GLN A 159 2.18 -1.45 -12.24
CA GLN A 159 0.94 -1.69 -11.48
C GLN A 159 0.71 -0.66 -10.38
N PHE A 160 1.76 -0.19 -9.70
CA PHE A 160 1.62 0.94 -8.78
C PHE A 160 1.19 2.22 -9.52
N VAL A 161 1.76 2.50 -10.70
CA VAL A 161 1.37 3.67 -11.50
C VAL A 161 -0.10 3.58 -11.94
N ASP A 162 -0.51 2.44 -12.50
CA ASP A 162 -1.88 2.18 -12.94
C ASP A 162 -2.86 2.34 -11.76
N ALA A 163 -2.53 1.79 -10.58
CA ALA A 163 -3.33 1.93 -9.37
C ALA A 163 -3.52 3.38 -8.93
N VAL A 164 -2.49 4.21 -9.05
CA VAL A 164 -2.54 5.64 -8.71
C VAL A 164 -3.42 6.41 -9.71
N LEU A 165 -3.21 6.20 -11.01
CA LEU A 165 -3.96 6.89 -12.07
C LEU A 165 -5.44 6.54 -12.05
N GLU A 166 -5.79 5.26 -11.97
CA GLU A 166 -7.18 4.78 -11.95
C GLU A 166 -7.95 5.25 -10.69
N ASN A 167 -7.23 5.61 -9.62
CA ASN A 167 -7.81 6.14 -8.41
C ASN A 167 -7.89 7.68 -8.36
N GLY A 168 -7.65 8.37 -9.50
CA GLY A 168 -7.86 9.81 -9.67
C GLY A 168 -6.67 10.69 -9.27
N VAL A 169 -5.50 10.06 -9.06
CA VAL A 169 -4.23 10.72 -8.74
C VAL A 169 -3.44 10.88 -10.04
N ASP A 170 -3.92 11.78 -10.89
CA ASP A 170 -3.50 12.00 -12.29
C ASP A 170 -2.47 13.12 -12.48
N THR A 171 -2.06 13.78 -11.40
CA THR A 171 -1.08 14.86 -11.44
C THR A 171 0.00 14.64 -10.39
N LEU A 172 1.20 15.12 -10.67
CA LEU A 172 2.31 15.09 -9.72
C LEU A 172 1.90 15.69 -8.37
N LYS A 173 1.21 16.83 -8.38
CA LYS A 173 0.73 17.49 -7.17
C LYS A 173 -0.19 16.62 -6.32
N LYS A 174 -1.10 15.84 -6.93
CA LYS A 174 -1.96 14.90 -6.18
C LYS A 174 -1.15 13.70 -5.68
N CYS A 175 -0.25 13.17 -6.49
CA CYS A 175 0.60 12.04 -6.10
C CYS A 175 1.42 12.37 -4.85
N THR A 176 2.09 13.52 -4.91
CA THR A 176 2.79 14.19 -3.82
C THR A 176 1.88 14.72 -2.72
N LYS A 177 0.57 14.48 -2.69
CA LYS A 177 -0.31 14.96 -1.59
C LYS A 177 -1.15 13.88 -0.97
N ASP A 178 -1.43 12.87 -1.76
CA ASP A 178 -2.51 11.95 -1.50
C ASP A 178 -2.02 10.49 -1.49
N THR A 179 -0.78 10.22 -1.92
CA THR A 179 -0.25 8.85 -2.01
C THR A 179 0.71 8.51 -0.88
N ILE A 180 0.46 7.36 -0.25
CA ILE A 180 1.31 6.71 0.75
C ILE A 180 1.59 5.31 0.26
N VAL A 181 2.86 4.94 0.17
CA VAL A 181 3.31 3.59 -0.16
C VAL A 181 3.80 2.92 1.11
N VAL A 182 3.36 1.69 1.33
CA VAL A 182 3.68 0.90 2.52
C VAL A 182 4.25 -0.41 2.04
N GLY A 183 5.47 -0.72 2.47
CA GLY A 183 6.21 -1.87 2.00
C GLY A 183 7.26 -2.33 3.00
N HIS A 184 7.96 -3.39 2.63
CA HIS A 184 9.05 -3.97 3.42
C HIS A 184 10.39 -3.93 2.68
N ASP A 185 10.37 -3.65 1.38
CA ASP A 185 11.55 -3.46 0.54
C ASP A 185 11.41 -2.14 -0.22
N LEU A 186 12.11 -1.10 0.26
CA LEU A 186 12.01 0.24 -0.30
C LEU A 186 12.43 0.31 -1.78
N GLU A 187 13.37 -0.51 -2.22
CA GLU A 187 13.83 -0.49 -3.61
C GLU A 187 12.80 -1.11 -4.55
N LYS A 188 12.13 -2.19 -4.09
CA LYS A 188 11.18 -2.94 -4.92
C LYS A 188 9.74 -2.45 -4.81
N ASP A 189 9.35 -1.93 -3.65
CA ASP A 189 7.96 -1.61 -3.33
C ASP A 189 7.63 -0.14 -3.57
N MET A 190 8.63 0.74 -3.58
CA MET A 190 8.41 2.14 -3.91
C MET A 190 8.11 2.29 -5.39
N ALA A 191 7.04 3.01 -5.70
CA ALA A 191 6.63 3.35 -7.07
C ALA A 191 7.54 4.45 -7.68
N TRP A 192 8.80 4.12 -8.00
CA TRP A 192 9.82 5.08 -8.44
C TRP A 192 9.45 5.85 -9.71
N ASP A 193 8.58 5.28 -10.54
CA ASP A 193 8.06 5.96 -11.73
C ASP A 193 7.16 7.16 -11.38
N LEU A 194 6.52 7.14 -10.21
CA LEU A 194 5.72 8.24 -9.67
C LEU A 194 6.55 9.33 -9.00
N VAL A 195 7.82 9.07 -8.73
CA VAL A 195 8.72 10.06 -8.13
C VAL A 195 9.14 11.06 -9.23
N PRO A 196 9.05 12.37 -8.99
CA PRO A 196 9.49 13.36 -9.97
C PRO A 196 11.01 13.34 -10.17
N PRO A 197 11.51 13.93 -11.27
CA PRO A 197 12.94 14.18 -11.44
C PRO A 197 13.50 15.09 -10.34
N ASN A 198 14.81 14.96 -10.09
CA ASN A 198 15.55 15.83 -9.18
C ASN A 198 15.58 17.28 -9.73
N GLY A 199 15.38 18.28 -8.87
CA GLY A 199 15.24 19.69 -9.27
C GLY A 199 15.52 20.68 -8.14
N ASN A 200 15.87 21.92 -8.51
CA ASN A 200 16.59 22.90 -7.68
C ASN A 200 15.96 23.31 -6.34
N ASN A 201 14.71 22.93 -6.02
CA ASN A 201 14.05 23.30 -4.74
C ASN A 201 13.04 22.27 -4.19
N ASP A 202 12.94 21.06 -4.77
CA ASP A 202 11.77 20.18 -4.58
C ASP A 202 12.07 18.79 -3.99
N ASP A 203 13.21 18.62 -3.29
CA ASP A 203 13.41 17.47 -2.39
C ASP A 203 12.28 17.46 -1.34
N GLY A 204 11.41 16.44 -1.36
CA GLY A 204 10.19 16.36 -0.52
C GLY A 204 8.86 16.52 -1.27
N HIS A 205 8.89 16.53 -2.61
CA HIS A 205 7.70 16.51 -3.47
C HIS A 205 7.43 15.13 -4.11
N ALA A 206 7.58 14.04 -3.36
CA ALA A 206 7.32 12.66 -3.81
C ALA A 206 6.30 11.95 -2.91
N PRO A 207 5.80 10.74 -3.22
CA PRO A 207 4.97 9.93 -2.31
C PRO A 207 5.69 9.51 -1.00
N VAL A 208 4.95 9.26 0.09
CA VAL A 208 5.55 8.85 1.38
C VAL A 208 5.82 7.37 1.29
N PHE A 209 6.98 6.93 1.74
CA PHE A 209 7.21 5.51 1.99
C PHE A 209 7.22 5.21 3.49
N VAL A 210 6.35 4.31 3.92
CA VAL A 210 6.35 3.72 5.26
C VAL A 210 7.00 2.34 5.17
N LEU A 211 8.22 2.22 5.69
CA LEU A 211 8.97 0.99 5.73
C LEU A 211 8.64 0.21 7.01
N LEU A 212 8.04 -0.96 6.82
CA LEU A 212 7.74 -1.92 7.87
C LEU A 212 8.63 -3.15 7.76
N ASP A 213 8.87 -3.85 8.87
CA ASP A 213 9.61 -5.11 8.88
C ASP A 213 8.86 -6.21 8.13
N THR A 214 9.62 -7.06 7.44
CA THR A 214 9.12 -8.27 6.78
C THR A 214 8.45 -9.19 7.79
N LEU A 215 7.27 -9.68 7.47
CA LEU A 215 6.60 -10.72 8.24
C LEU A 215 7.35 -12.05 8.12
N VAL A 216 7.51 -12.74 9.24
CA VAL A 216 8.00 -14.11 9.27
C VAL A 216 6.96 -14.99 9.95
N PHE A 217 6.59 -16.09 9.30
CA PHE A 217 5.56 -16.99 9.82
C PHE A 217 5.93 -17.52 11.21
N GLY A 218 5.00 -17.40 12.16
CA GLY A 218 5.18 -17.87 13.54
C GLY A 218 6.11 -17.02 14.40
N LYS A 219 6.57 -15.86 13.91
CA LYS A 219 7.33 -14.89 14.71
C LYS A 219 6.48 -13.65 15.00
N ASP A 220 6.76 -13.04 16.14
CA ASP A 220 6.20 -11.74 16.48
C ASP A 220 6.73 -10.67 15.52
N VAL A 221 5.87 -9.70 15.22
CA VAL A 221 6.17 -8.58 14.34
C VAL A 221 6.58 -7.40 15.20
N VAL A 222 7.70 -6.74 14.87
CA VAL A 222 8.19 -5.62 15.67
C VAL A 222 7.30 -4.40 15.49
N ALA A 223 6.85 -4.12 14.26
CA ALA A 223 5.92 -3.04 13.96
C ALA A 223 4.57 -3.57 13.44
N PRO A 224 3.56 -3.77 14.32
CA PRO A 224 2.19 -4.04 13.90
C PRO A 224 1.64 -3.01 12.89
N LEU A 225 0.66 -3.41 12.07
CA LEU A 225 0.13 -2.53 11.01
C LEU A 225 -0.61 -1.30 11.57
N ASP A 226 -1.16 -1.37 12.78
CA ASP A 226 -1.84 -0.23 13.43
C ASP A 226 -0.89 0.95 13.72
N ALA A 227 0.42 0.70 13.80
CA ALA A 227 1.41 1.77 13.86
C ALA A 227 1.30 2.71 12.64
N MET A 228 1.03 2.17 11.45
CA MET A 228 0.84 2.95 10.23
C MET A 228 -0.32 3.92 10.38
N THR A 229 -1.45 3.49 10.95
CA THR A 229 -2.62 4.35 11.15
C THR A 229 -2.27 5.53 12.05
N GLU A 230 -1.60 5.29 13.18
CA GLU A 230 -1.17 6.37 14.08
C GLU A 230 -0.17 7.34 13.43
N ILE A 231 0.76 6.82 12.64
CA ILE A 231 1.75 7.60 11.90
C ILE A 231 1.05 8.49 10.88
N ILE A 232 0.17 7.92 10.04
CA ILE A 232 -0.62 8.64 9.03
C ILE A 232 -1.39 9.77 9.70
N GLU A 233 -2.08 9.49 10.81
CA GLU A 233 -2.84 10.51 11.55
C GLU A 233 -1.97 11.64 12.09
N LEU A 234 -0.81 11.32 12.64
CA LEU A 234 0.14 12.32 13.13
C LEU A 234 0.63 13.23 12.00
N LEU A 235 0.95 12.64 10.85
CA LEU A 235 1.43 13.37 9.68
C LEU A 235 0.35 14.27 9.09
N SER A 236 -0.89 13.78 8.98
CA SER A 236 -2.02 14.59 8.54
C SER A 236 -2.26 15.78 9.49
N LYS A 237 -2.19 15.58 10.81
CA LYS A 237 -2.34 16.66 11.80
C LYS A 237 -1.24 17.73 11.67
N LYS A 238 0.03 17.32 11.60
CA LYS A 238 1.17 18.25 11.43
C LYS A 238 1.12 18.98 10.08
N GLY A 239 0.62 18.31 9.05
CA GLY A 239 0.48 18.86 7.70
C GLY A 239 -0.80 19.66 7.44
N ARG A 240 -1.74 19.74 8.39
CA ARG A 240 -3.11 20.26 8.17
C ARG A 240 -3.80 19.57 6.97
N ASN A 241 -3.75 18.23 6.95
CA ASN A 241 -4.22 17.33 5.88
C ASN A 241 -3.50 17.46 4.52
N ASP A 242 -2.56 18.41 4.40
CA ASP A 242 -1.54 18.40 3.36
C ASP A 242 -0.41 17.52 3.89
N PHE A 243 -0.44 16.22 3.57
CA PHE A 243 0.46 15.16 4.07
C PHE A 243 1.96 15.52 4.08
N TRP A 244 2.31 16.56 3.32
CA TRP A 244 3.65 16.99 2.98
C TRP A 244 4.06 18.32 3.57
N ARG A 245 3.11 19.11 4.10
CA ARG A 245 3.46 20.35 4.80
C ARG A 245 4.26 20.08 6.08
N GLY A 246 4.15 18.88 6.65
CA GLY A 246 5.01 18.44 7.76
C GLY A 246 6.44 18.12 7.34
N PHE A 247 6.69 17.71 6.10
CA PHE A 247 8.02 17.32 5.60
C PHE A 247 8.80 18.44 4.91
N LYS A 248 8.13 19.49 4.42
CA LYS A 248 8.82 20.75 4.02
C LYS A 248 9.64 21.35 5.16
N SER A 249 9.27 21.07 6.41
CA SER A 249 10.00 21.44 7.63
C SER A 249 11.05 20.42 8.11
N PHE A 250 10.99 19.16 7.68
CA PHE A 250 11.98 18.13 8.05
C PHE A 250 13.10 18.08 7.01
N LYS A 251 13.97 19.11 7.01
CA LYS A 251 15.18 19.14 6.19
C LYS A 251 16.31 18.23 6.72
N VAL A 252 16.11 17.59 7.88
CA VAL A 252 17.11 16.81 8.62
C VAL A 252 16.46 15.52 9.11
N PRO A 253 17.20 14.38 9.13
CA PRO A 253 16.75 13.17 9.80
C PRO A 253 16.23 13.48 11.20
N GLY A 254 15.10 12.87 11.58
CA GLY A 254 14.44 13.14 12.84
C GLY A 254 13.75 11.90 13.39
N GLN A 255 13.13 12.08 14.56
CA GLN A 255 12.30 11.05 15.19
C GLN A 255 10.88 11.55 15.34
N GLY A 256 9.93 10.65 15.13
CA GLY A 256 8.52 10.84 15.39
C GLY A 256 8.05 9.94 16.53
N LYS A 257 7.02 10.41 17.24
CA LYS A 257 6.40 9.69 18.35
C LYS A 257 4.88 9.83 18.23
N THR A 258 4.19 8.70 18.17
CA THR A 258 2.72 8.61 18.27
C THR A 258 2.33 8.27 19.70
N LYS A 259 1.08 7.83 19.92
CA LYS A 259 0.63 7.36 21.23
C LYS A 259 1.38 6.10 21.64
N ASN A 260 1.49 5.13 20.73
CA ASN A 260 2.02 3.81 21.03
C ASN A 260 3.34 3.49 20.33
N TYR A 261 3.82 4.34 19.41
CA TYR A 261 4.99 4.03 18.58
C TYR A 261 6.00 5.18 18.50
N SER A 262 7.26 4.82 18.31
CA SER A 262 8.35 5.71 17.88
C SER A 262 8.82 5.30 16.50
N PHE A 263 9.34 6.24 15.72
CA PHE A 263 9.83 5.97 14.37
C PHE A 263 10.88 6.99 13.93
N GLY A 264 11.76 6.58 13.03
CA GLY A 264 12.68 7.46 12.31
C GLY A 264 12.02 8.11 11.09
N VAL A 265 12.48 9.30 10.75
CA VAL A 265 12.04 10.07 9.58
C VAL A 265 13.27 10.57 8.83
N THR A 266 13.34 10.35 7.52
CA THR A 266 14.45 10.83 6.70
C THR A 266 14.01 11.10 5.25
N LEU A 267 14.93 11.63 4.45
CA LEU A 267 14.83 11.68 2.99
C LEU A 267 15.71 10.58 2.38
N TYR A 268 15.14 9.75 1.52
CA TYR A 268 15.84 8.68 0.83
C TYR A 268 15.99 9.00 -0.65
N GLY A 269 17.21 8.96 -1.17
CA GLY A 269 17.50 9.03 -2.60
C GLY A 269 17.78 7.63 -3.14
N ASN A 270 17.16 7.25 -4.25
CA ASN A 270 17.42 5.95 -4.87
C ASN A 270 18.82 5.94 -5.54
N PRO A 271 19.76 5.10 -5.10
CA PRO A 271 21.11 5.05 -5.70
C PRO A 271 21.07 4.59 -7.16
N ASN A 272 20.11 3.74 -7.53
CA ASN A 272 19.93 3.23 -8.89
C ASN A 272 19.15 4.21 -9.79
N ASN A 273 18.48 5.21 -9.21
CA ASN A 273 17.71 6.22 -9.93
C ASN A 273 18.07 7.63 -9.46
N GLY A 274 19.35 7.99 -9.48
CA GLY A 274 19.86 9.28 -8.98
C GLY A 274 19.30 10.52 -9.70
N HIS A 275 18.60 10.33 -10.82
CA HIS A 275 17.88 11.40 -11.53
C HIS A 275 16.50 11.71 -10.92
N LYS A 276 16.01 10.89 -9.98
CA LYS A 276 14.74 11.09 -9.26
C LYS A 276 14.96 11.90 -7.98
N ALA A 277 13.94 12.65 -7.58
CA ALA A 277 13.93 13.40 -6.31
C ALA A 277 14.01 12.46 -5.11
N LYS A 278 14.50 12.98 -3.97
CA LYS A 278 14.44 12.23 -2.72
C LYS A 278 13.01 12.08 -2.24
N ILE A 279 12.69 10.91 -1.69
CA ILE A 279 11.38 10.62 -1.12
C ILE A 279 11.42 10.70 0.40
N PRO A 280 10.32 11.08 1.05
CA PRO A 280 10.26 10.97 2.50
C PRO A 280 10.00 9.54 2.95
N LEU A 281 10.87 9.09 3.86
CA LEU A 281 10.91 7.73 4.38
C LEU A 281 10.63 7.73 5.89
N ILE A 282 9.70 6.88 6.30
CA ILE A 282 9.44 6.53 7.69
C ILE A 282 9.95 5.12 7.93
N TYR A 283 10.76 4.93 8.95
CA TYR A 283 11.48 3.68 9.21
C TYR A 283 11.68 3.47 10.72
N ASP A 284 12.30 2.35 11.11
CA ASP A 284 12.59 2.03 12.52
C ASP A 284 11.37 2.18 13.45
N ILE A 285 10.21 1.73 12.97
CA ILE A 285 8.96 1.80 13.72
C ILE A 285 9.03 0.81 14.88
N ARG A 286 8.87 1.30 16.11
CA ARG A 286 8.97 0.48 17.34
C ARG A 286 7.89 0.86 18.34
N PRO A 287 7.31 -0.10 19.08
CA PRO A 287 6.43 0.19 20.20
C PRO A 287 7.13 1.03 21.26
N LEU A 288 6.41 1.99 21.83
CA LEU A 288 6.80 2.70 23.04
C LEU A 288 6.47 1.77 24.22
N ARG A 289 7.51 1.29 24.89
CA ARG A 289 7.34 0.61 26.18
C ARG A 289 6.89 1.59 27.25
#